data_AF-A0A162K5J0-F1
#
_entry.id   AF-A0A162K5J0-F1
#
_cell.length_a   1.000
_cell.length_b   1.000
_cell.length_c   1.000
_cell.angle_alpha   90.00
_cell.angle_beta   90.00
_cell.angle_gamma   90.00
#
_symmetry.space_group_name_H-M   'P 1'
#
loop_
_entity.id
_entity.type
_entity.pdbx_description
1 polymer ?
#
loop_
_entity_poly.entity_id
_entity_poly.type
_entity_poly.pdbx_seq_one_letter_code
_entity_poly.pdbx_strand_id
1 'polypeptide(L)'
;MSTFTMKLASVLAGVSAAMAAPVSADSNTMLAVMGQDALDAQSYSAFANCVQGLHSAYKAYADEGVLVVIPSTSRAIDINTTDKELWSCIESSSNTVSLATESSEFHDQAHEASTDVKSIQHTDAVNMGVTGQKVVDHVVAKRNALENRDAAYYNVHHSDEKTCKGDFNHYYLKTCNSFASAYSSTLADNLDAAKHLRYTIWPHHSCEKGNQRTININPHSSSSCQVRTTYSWNGVYA
;
A
#
# COMPACT_ATOMS: atom_id res chain seq x y z
N MET A 1 5.28 -49.48 73.22
CA MET A 1 6.39 -49.71 72.27
C MET A 1 5.78 -49.81 70.89
N SER A 2 6.10 -48.83 70.04
CA SER A 2 5.45 -48.54 68.76
C SER A 2 6.26 -49.18 67.63
N THR A 3 5.61 -49.93 66.74
CA THR A 3 6.22 -50.42 65.49
C THR A 3 5.56 -49.72 64.31
N PHE A 4 6.37 -48.88 63.66
CA PHE A 4 6.11 -48.17 62.41
C PHE A 4 6.30 -49.10 61.21
N THR A 5 5.41 -49.04 60.21
CA THR A 5 5.75 -49.24 58.78
C THR A 5 4.62 -48.67 57.91
N MET A 6 4.74 -47.42 57.49
CA MET A 6 5.16 -46.96 56.14
C MET A 6 4.07 -47.11 55.07
N LYS A 7 3.25 -46.06 54.89
CA LYS A 7 2.42 -45.86 53.69
C LYS A 7 3.24 -45.10 52.65
N LEU A 8 3.48 -45.72 51.51
CA LEU A 8 4.03 -45.06 50.31
C LEU A 8 3.02 -44.02 49.82
N ALA A 9 3.43 -42.75 49.80
CA ALA A 9 2.71 -41.71 49.07
C ALA A 9 3.32 -41.58 47.67
N SER A 10 2.58 -42.00 46.65
CA SER A 10 2.92 -41.80 45.25
C SER A 10 2.73 -40.31 44.90
N VAL A 11 3.83 -39.57 44.76
CA VAL A 11 3.79 -38.20 44.24
C VAL A 11 3.62 -38.29 42.73
N LEU A 12 2.41 -38.02 42.24
CA LEU A 12 2.14 -37.74 40.83
C LEU A 12 2.78 -36.39 40.50
N ALA A 13 3.99 -36.42 39.92
CA ALA A 13 4.58 -35.27 39.28
C ALA A 13 3.73 -34.91 38.06
N GLY A 14 2.83 -33.93 38.23
CA GLY A 14 2.12 -33.30 37.13
C GLY A 14 3.14 -32.67 36.19
N VAL A 15 3.19 -33.16 34.95
CA VAL A 15 3.94 -32.53 33.88
C VAL A 15 3.24 -31.22 33.56
N SER A 16 3.72 -30.12 34.13
CA SER A 16 3.36 -28.79 33.67
C SER A 16 3.89 -28.66 32.24
N ALA A 17 3.00 -28.85 31.26
CA ALA A 17 3.27 -28.42 29.91
C ALA A 17 3.43 -26.90 29.98
N ALA A 18 4.68 -26.43 29.90
CA ALA A 18 4.94 -25.03 29.60
C ALA A 18 4.28 -24.76 28.25
N MET A 19 3.14 -24.08 28.28
CA MET A 19 2.60 -23.44 27.08
C MET A 19 3.75 -22.56 26.60
N ALA A 20 4.38 -22.94 25.49
CA ALA A 20 5.35 -22.09 24.84
C ALA A 20 4.65 -20.74 24.66
N ALA A 21 5.19 -19.70 25.30
CA ALA A 21 4.77 -18.35 24.99
C ALA A 21 4.80 -18.22 23.46
N PRO A 22 3.79 -17.59 22.83
CA PRO A 22 3.88 -17.34 21.40
C PRO A 22 5.23 -16.68 21.17
N VAL A 23 6.04 -17.30 20.32
CA VAL A 23 7.29 -16.70 19.85
C VAL A 23 6.90 -15.29 19.45
N SER A 24 7.45 -14.27 20.12
CA SER A 24 7.27 -12.91 19.63
C SER A 24 7.78 -12.95 18.21
N ALA A 25 6.88 -12.87 17.22
CA ALA A 25 7.28 -12.76 15.85
C ALA A 25 8.23 -11.57 15.80
N ASP A 26 9.48 -11.82 15.45
CA ASP A 26 10.42 -10.74 15.20
C ASP A 26 9.70 -9.78 14.26
N SER A 27 9.46 -8.55 14.73
CA SER A 27 8.68 -7.54 14.00
C SER A 27 9.22 -7.34 12.58
N ASN A 28 10.48 -7.69 12.33
CA ASN A 28 11.13 -7.64 11.01
C ASN A 28 10.58 -8.64 9.98
N THR A 29 9.80 -9.64 10.39
CA THR A 29 9.28 -10.69 9.49
C THR A 29 7.81 -10.49 9.10
N MET A 30 7.12 -9.51 9.69
CA MET A 30 5.68 -9.29 9.51
C MET A 30 5.41 -7.96 8.81
N LEU A 31 4.83 -7.97 7.62
CA LEU A 31 4.37 -6.75 6.94
C LEU A 31 3.04 -6.29 7.50
N ALA A 32 2.91 -4.98 7.74
CA ALA A 32 1.61 -4.37 8.02
C ALA A 32 0.79 -4.30 6.73
N VAL A 33 -0.42 -4.87 6.73
CA VAL A 33 -1.33 -4.79 5.58
C VAL A 33 -2.24 -3.58 5.73
N MET A 34 -2.14 -2.63 4.80
CA MET A 34 -3.01 -1.46 4.77
C MET A 34 -4.36 -1.81 4.12
N GLY A 35 -5.44 -1.40 4.77
CA GLY A 35 -6.81 -1.52 4.26
C GLY A 35 -7.58 -0.22 4.43
N GLN A 36 -8.79 -0.18 3.87
CA GLN A 36 -9.66 0.99 3.95
C GLN A 36 -10.14 1.23 5.39
N ASP A 37 -10.30 2.50 5.74
CA ASP A 37 -10.92 2.96 6.98
C ASP A 37 -11.83 4.18 6.71
N ALA A 38 -12.58 4.60 7.73
CA ALA A 38 -13.26 5.89 7.67
C ALA A 38 -12.24 7.02 7.43
N LEU A 39 -12.59 7.96 6.55
CA LEU A 39 -11.75 9.13 6.30
C LEU A 39 -11.85 10.09 7.49
N ASP A 40 -10.81 10.13 8.32
CA ASP A 40 -10.71 11.05 9.45
C ASP A 40 -10.50 12.51 8.98
N ALA A 41 -11.23 13.44 9.60
CA ALA A 41 -11.22 14.85 9.19
C ALA A 41 -9.88 15.54 9.47
N GLN A 42 -9.19 15.18 10.56
CA GLN A 42 -7.88 15.74 10.88
C GLN A 42 -6.82 15.24 9.89
N SER A 43 -6.85 13.95 9.58
CA SER A 43 -5.98 13.30 8.60
C SER A 43 -6.16 13.90 7.21
N TYR A 44 -7.41 14.07 6.75
CA TYR A 44 -7.70 14.71 5.47
C TYR A 44 -7.29 16.19 5.48
N SER A 45 -7.50 16.92 6.58
CA SER A 45 -7.10 18.32 6.70
C SER A 45 -5.59 18.51 6.54
N ALA A 46 -4.77 17.58 7.06
CA ALA A 46 -3.32 17.61 6.85
C ALA A 46 -2.95 17.54 5.35
N PHE A 47 -3.56 16.60 4.62
CA PHE A 47 -3.39 16.49 3.17
C PHE A 47 -3.89 17.75 2.44
N ALA A 48 -5.11 18.18 2.75
CA ALA A 48 -5.75 19.35 2.14
C ALA A 48 -4.89 20.61 2.32
N ASN A 49 -4.39 20.87 3.53
CA ASN A 49 -3.52 22.00 3.82
C ASN A 49 -2.20 21.94 3.03
N CYS A 50 -1.64 20.75 2.84
CA CYS A 50 -0.44 20.59 2.01
C CYS A 50 -0.72 20.96 0.55
N VAL A 51 -1.81 20.44 -0.04
CA VAL A 51 -2.16 20.73 -1.44
C VAL A 51 -2.57 22.19 -1.67
N GLN A 52 -3.12 22.88 -0.67
CA GLN A 52 -3.39 24.33 -0.77
C GLN A 52 -2.11 25.12 -1.07
N GLY A 53 -0.98 24.72 -0.47
CA GLY A 53 0.32 25.38 -0.62
C GLY A 53 1.00 25.17 -1.97
N LEU A 54 0.52 24.25 -2.80
CA LEU A 54 1.13 23.95 -4.09
C LEU A 54 0.95 25.11 -5.07
N HIS A 55 2.00 25.46 -5.81
CA HIS A 55 1.93 26.47 -6.87
C HIS A 55 1.24 25.94 -8.14
N SER A 56 1.45 24.66 -8.44
CA SER A 56 0.86 24.00 -9.60
C SER A 56 -0.61 23.66 -9.37
N ALA A 57 -1.41 23.73 -10.43
CA ALA A 57 -2.83 23.36 -10.41
C ALA A 57 -3.00 21.86 -10.68
N TYR A 58 -3.77 21.19 -9.82
CA TYR A 58 -4.11 19.78 -9.92
C TYR A 58 -5.61 19.57 -9.77
N LYS A 59 -6.10 18.50 -10.38
CA LYS A 59 -7.47 18.03 -10.19
C LYS A 59 -7.44 16.69 -9.44
N ALA A 60 -8.55 16.29 -8.87
CA ALA A 60 -8.68 14.98 -8.27
C ALA A 60 -10.07 14.37 -8.52
N TYR A 61 -10.10 13.05 -8.48
CA TYR A 61 -11.31 12.24 -8.55
C TYR A 61 -11.19 11.07 -7.56
N ALA A 62 -12.31 10.43 -7.23
CA ALA A 62 -12.32 9.24 -6.41
C ALA A 62 -12.40 7.98 -7.27
N ASP A 63 -11.63 6.96 -6.91
CA ASP A 63 -11.60 5.67 -7.57
C ASP A 63 -11.48 4.56 -6.53
N GLU A 64 -12.56 3.79 -6.33
CA GLU A 64 -12.60 2.62 -5.44
C GLU A 64 -12.00 2.90 -4.02
N GLY A 65 -12.33 4.08 -3.45
CA GLY A 65 -11.85 4.52 -2.14
C GLY A 65 -10.58 5.36 -2.14
N VAL A 66 -9.88 5.48 -3.27
CA VAL A 66 -8.64 6.25 -3.43
C VAL A 66 -8.97 7.65 -3.96
N LEU A 67 -8.40 8.69 -3.35
CA LEU A 67 -8.36 10.02 -3.97
C LEU A 67 -7.17 10.09 -4.91
N VAL A 68 -7.46 10.16 -6.21
CA VAL A 68 -6.46 10.16 -7.28
C VAL A 68 -6.23 11.59 -7.74
N VAL A 69 -5.02 12.10 -7.55
CA VAL A 69 -4.62 13.46 -7.94
C VAL A 69 -3.93 13.45 -9.30
N ILE A 70 -4.42 14.26 -10.22
CA ILE A 70 -3.93 14.37 -11.60
C ILE A 70 -3.50 15.80 -11.96
N PRO A 71 -2.56 15.98 -12.90
CA PRO A 71 -2.29 17.30 -13.48
C PRO A 71 -3.55 17.93 -14.09
N SER A 72 -3.72 19.23 -13.89
CA SER A 72 -4.85 19.99 -14.48
C SER A 72 -4.77 20.14 -16.01
N THR A 73 -3.58 19.98 -16.58
CA THR A 73 -3.32 19.96 -18.02
C THR A 73 -2.98 18.56 -18.48
N SER A 74 -3.27 18.20 -19.73
CA SER A 74 -2.99 16.86 -20.26
C SER A 74 -1.49 16.61 -20.39
N ARG A 75 -0.89 15.99 -19.36
CA ARG A 75 0.52 15.64 -19.33
C ARG A 75 0.82 14.46 -18.40
N ALA A 76 2.02 13.92 -18.54
CA ALA A 76 2.60 12.95 -17.61
C ALA A 76 2.76 13.55 -16.21
N ILE A 77 2.57 12.71 -15.20
CA ILE A 77 3.04 13.01 -13.85
C ILE A 77 4.55 12.70 -13.76
N ASP A 78 5.33 13.66 -13.26
CA ASP A 78 6.75 13.51 -12.96
C ASP A 78 7.01 13.87 -11.49
N ILE A 79 6.87 12.86 -10.63
CA ILE A 79 7.08 12.97 -9.18
C ILE A 79 8.54 13.22 -8.78
N ASN A 80 9.50 13.09 -9.70
CA ASN A 80 10.90 13.33 -9.41
C ASN A 80 11.31 14.79 -9.65
N THR A 81 10.58 15.50 -10.51
CA THR A 81 10.87 16.89 -10.86
C THR A 81 9.65 17.79 -10.63
N THR A 82 8.79 17.92 -11.65
CA THR A 82 7.71 18.91 -11.73
C THR A 82 6.66 18.74 -10.63
N ASP A 83 6.35 17.49 -10.28
CA ASP A 83 5.29 17.13 -9.33
C ASP A 83 5.85 16.70 -7.97
N LYS A 84 7.13 16.98 -7.69
CA LYS A 84 7.80 16.57 -6.45
C LYS A 84 7.12 17.11 -5.19
N GLU A 85 6.62 18.34 -5.23
CA GLU A 85 5.90 18.95 -4.10
C GLU A 85 4.55 18.27 -3.86
N LEU A 86 3.80 17.97 -4.94
CA LEU A 86 2.58 17.18 -4.84
C LEU A 86 2.88 15.80 -4.25
N TRP A 87 3.93 15.15 -4.75
CA TRP A 87 4.35 13.84 -4.25
C TRP A 87 4.67 13.89 -2.75
N SER A 88 5.33 14.95 -2.28
CA SER A 88 5.60 15.16 -0.85
C SER A 88 4.31 15.25 -0.01
N CYS A 89 3.26 15.90 -0.54
CA CYS A 89 1.95 15.93 0.11
C CYS A 89 1.30 14.54 0.18
N ILE A 90 1.39 13.77 -0.90
CA ILE A 90 0.88 12.39 -0.94
C ILE A 90 1.65 11.52 0.06
N GLU A 91 2.98 11.53 -0.01
CA GLU A 91 3.86 10.70 0.82
C GLU A 91 3.61 10.95 2.31
N SER A 92 3.54 12.22 2.73
CA SER A 92 3.31 12.60 4.14
C SER A 92 1.92 12.21 4.68
N SER A 93 0.93 11.97 3.81
CA SER A 93 -0.45 11.68 4.19
C SER A 93 -0.89 10.24 3.91
N SER A 94 -0.05 9.45 3.22
CA SER A 94 -0.40 8.09 2.76
C SER A 94 -0.59 7.08 3.89
N ASN A 95 -0.16 7.41 5.12
CA ASN A 95 -0.39 6.56 6.30
C ASN A 95 -1.86 6.50 6.73
N THR A 96 -2.61 7.57 6.45
CA THR A 96 -3.95 7.78 7.03
C THR A 96 -5.01 8.06 5.96
N VAL A 97 -4.62 8.52 4.77
CA VAL A 97 -5.52 8.80 3.65
C VAL A 97 -5.16 7.91 2.46
N SER A 98 -6.18 7.40 1.76
CA SER A 98 -5.98 6.63 0.53
C SER A 98 -5.72 7.56 -0.66
N LEU A 99 -4.46 7.63 -1.06
CA LEU A 99 -3.98 8.61 -2.04
C LEU A 99 -3.20 7.93 -3.17
N ALA A 100 -3.37 8.46 -4.38
CA ALA A 100 -2.53 8.14 -5.53
C ALA A 100 -2.34 9.38 -6.39
N THR A 101 -1.34 9.36 -7.27
CA THR A 101 -1.25 10.33 -8.37
C THR A 101 -1.28 9.62 -9.70
N GLU A 102 -1.83 10.27 -10.72
CA GLU A 102 -1.99 9.70 -12.04
C GLU A 102 -1.70 10.72 -13.15
N SER A 103 -1.19 10.23 -14.29
CA SER A 103 -0.97 11.05 -15.48
C SER A 103 -2.29 11.34 -16.21
N SER A 104 -2.41 12.50 -16.85
CA SER A 104 -3.63 12.95 -17.52
C SER A 104 -3.44 13.18 -19.04
N GLU A 105 -2.37 12.63 -19.61
CA GLU A 105 -2.03 12.84 -21.03
C GLU A 105 -2.96 12.16 -22.02
N PHE A 106 -3.72 11.13 -21.59
CA PHE A 106 -4.73 10.49 -22.40
C PHE A 106 -6.14 10.75 -21.86
N HIS A 107 -7.10 10.71 -22.77
CA HIS A 107 -8.50 10.85 -22.45
C HIS A 107 -8.98 9.71 -21.55
N ASP A 108 -9.59 10.08 -20.43
CA ASP A 108 -10.26 9.20 -19.48
C ASP A 108 -11.49 9.94 -18.94
N GLN A 109 -12.63 9.25 -18.86
CA GLN A 109 -13.88 9.85 -18.42
C GLN A 109 -13.80 10.34 -16.95
N ALA A 110 -13.03 9.67 -16.11
CA ALA A 110 -12.80 10.11 -14.72
C ALA A 110 -11.98 11.40 -14.67
N HIS A 111 -11.07 11.61 -15.62
CA HIS A 111 -10.32 12.87 -15.73
C HIS A 111 -11.23 14.04 -16.09
N GLU A 112 -12.24 13.84 -16.93
CA GLU A 112 -13.22 14.88 -17.26
C GLU A 112 -14.07 15.27 -16.05
N ALA A 113 -14.50 14.27 -15.27
CA ALA A 113 -15.31 14.46 -14.05
C ALA A 113 -14.50 14.95 -12.84
N SER A 114 -13.17 15.05 -12.95
CA SER A 114 -12.31 15.50 -11.85
C SER A 114 -12.58 16.95 -11.46
N THR A 115 -12.36 17.26 -10.18
CA THR A 115 -12.56 18.60 -9.57
C THR A 115 -11.22 19.18 -9.14
N ASP A 116 -11.09 20.50 -9.02
CA ASP A 116 -9.89 21.12 -8.46
C ASP A 116 -9.58 20.52 -7.08
N VAL A 117 -8.37 19.98 -6.88
CA VAL A 117 -8.01 19.33 -5.61
C VAL A 117 -8.09 20.29 -4.42
N LYS A 118 -7.91 21.59 -4.66
CA LYS A 118 -7.96 22.63 -3.62
C LYS A 118 -9.38 22.97 -3.19
N SER A 119 -10.41 22.62 -3.95
CA SER A 119 -11.79 22.89 -3.54
C SER A 119 -12.42 21.75 -2.74
N ILE A 120 -11.85 20.54 -2.80
CA ILE A 120 -12.41 19.34 -2.17
C ILE A 120 -12.24 19.41 -0.65
N GLN A 121 -13.33 19.68 0.06
CA GLN A 121 -13.37 19.61 1.53
C GLN A 121 -13.50 18.16 2.00
N HIS A 122 -13.30 17.93 3.30
CA HIS A 122 -13.44 16.59 3.90
C HIS A 122 -14.80 15.95 3.59
N THR A 123 -15.89 16.71 3.72
CA THR A 123 -17.24 16.24 3.40
C THR A 123 -17.41 15.88 1.93
N ASP A 124 -16.76 16.62 1.02
CA ASP A 124 -16.79 16.33 -0.40
C ASP A 124 -16.03 15.03 -0.69
N ALA A 125 -14.83 14.86 -0.11
CA ALA A 125 -14.04 13.64 -0.25
C ALA A 125 -14.81 12.41 0.26
N VAL A 126 -15.48 12.51 1.41
CA VAL A 126 -16.36 11.45 1.93
C VAL A 126 -17.52 11.17 0.97
N ASN A 127 -18.18 12.20 0.44
CA ASN A 127 -19.30 12.04 -0.50
C ASN A 127 -18.86 11.45 -1.85
N MET A 128 -17.61 11.70 -2.26
CA MET A 128 -16.97 11.09 -3.42
C MET A 128 -16.60 9.62 -3.18
N GLY A 129 -16.66 9.15 -1.93
CA GLY A 129 -16.32 7.78 -1.53
C GLY A 129 -14.86 7.57 -1.18
N VAL A 130 -14.08 8.63 -0.97
CA VAL A 130 -12.68 8.53 -0.52
C VAL A 130 -12.62 7.95 0.89
N THR A 131 -11.69 7.03 1.11
CA THR A 131 -11.47 6.37 2.40
C THR A 131 -10.16 6.79 3.05
N GLY A 132 -10.12 6.70 4.38
CA GLY A 132 -8.86 6.65 5.10
C GLY A 132 -8.16 5.29 4.89
N GLN A 133 -6.99 5.14 5.49
CA GLN A 133 -6.29 3.86 5.52
C GLN A 133 -5.84 3.53 6.94
N LYS A 134 -5.85 2.24 7.29
CA LYS A 134 -5.29 1.73 8.54
C LYS A 134 -4.66 0.36 8.34
N VAL A 135 -3.84 -0.05 9.30
CA VAL A 135 -3.40 -1.44 9.39
C VAL A 135 -4.59 -2.32 9.74
N VAL A 136 -4.91 -3.27 8.87
CA VAL A 136 -6.03 -4.22 9.05
C VAL A 136 -5.56 -5.64 9.35
N ASP A 137 -4.31 -5.96 9.02
CA ASP A 137 -3.72 -7.27 9.24
C ASP A 137 -2.19 -7.19 9.30
N HIS A 138 -1.55 -8.30 9.68
CA HIS A 138 -0.12 -8.50 9.53
C HIS A 138 0.16 -9.85 8.86
N VAL A 139 0.95 -9.84 7.79
CA VAL A 139 1.29 -11.06 7.03
C VAL A 139 2.78 -11.31 7.03
N VAL A 140 3.18 -12.57 6.91
CA VAL A 140 4.60 -12.93 6.84
C VAL A 140 5.18 -12.37 5.54
N ALA A 141 6.23 -11.56 5.67
CA ALA A 141 6.99 -11.04 4.55
C ALA A 141 7.66 -12.21 3.81
N LYS A 142 7.29 -12.44 2.54
CA LYS A 142 7.99 -13.40 1.69
C LYS A 142 9.34 -12.79 1.28
N ARG A 143 10.37 -13.17 2.05
CA ARG A 143 11.76 -12.74 1.87
C ARG A 143 12.61 -13.86 1.29
N ASN A 144 13.55 -13.52 0.41
CA ASN A 144 14.50 -14.48 -0.13
C ASN A 144 15.60 -14.70 0.91
N ALA A 145 16.06 -15.93 1.14
CA ALA A 145 17.18 -16.19 2.05
C ALA A 145 18.47 -15.42 1.65
N LEU A 146 18.56 -14.96 0.40
CA LEU A 146 19.66 -14.13 -0.14
C LEU A 146 19.44 -12.61 0.01
N GLU A 147 18.27 -12.13 0.45
CA GLU A 147 17.94 -10.70 0.59
C GLU A 147 18.75 -9.96 1.65
N ASN A 148 19.42 -10.67 2.57
CA ASN A 148 20.39 -10.04 3.48
C ASN A 148 21.53 -9.32 2.73
N ARG A 149 21.65 -9.50 1.41
CA ARG A 149 22.67 -8.85 0.57
C ARG A 149 22.14 -7.75 -0.36
N ASP A 150 20.82 -7.57 -0.52
CA ASP A 150 20.28 -6.66 -1.54
C ASP A 150 18.87 -6.16 -1.20
N ALA A 151 18.78 -4.99 -0.56
CA ALA A 151 17.57 -4.45 0.08
C ALA A 151 16.51 -3.83 -0.86
N ALA A 152 16.64 -3.99 -2.18
CA ALA A 152 15.83 -3.26 -3.16
C ALA A 152 14.76 -4.12 -3.87
N TYR A 153 14.25 -5.16 -3.22
CA TYR A 153 13.21 -6.03 -3.77
C TYR A 153 11.83 -5.71 -3.22
N TYR A 154 10.79 -5.84 -4.05
CA TYR A 154 9.39 -5.74 -3.63
C TYR A 154 8.59 -6.92 -4.19
N ASN A 155 7.40 -7.16 -3.63
CA ASN A 155 6.47 -8.18 -4.12
C ASN A 155 5.21 -7.54 -4.66
N VAL A 156 4.53 -8.23 -5.57
CA VAL A 156 3.26 -7.78 -6.16
C VAL A 156 2.28 -8.94 -6.23
N HIS A 157 1.03 -8.63 -5.94
CA HIS A 157 -0.07 -9.57 -5.90
C HIS A 157 -1.14 -9.13 -6.88
N HIS A 158 -1.36 -9.89 -7.95
CA HIS A 158 -2.35 -9.60 -8.96
C HIS A 158 -3.56 -10.54 -8.88
N SER A 159 -4.70 -10.03 -9.33
CA SER A 159 -5.93 -10.80 -9.49
C SER A 159 -6.64 -10.40 -10.79
N ASP A 160 -7.27 -11.37 -11.44
CA ASP A 160 -8.26 -11.18 -12.51
C ASP A 160 -9.65 -10.78 -11.94
N GLU A 161 -9.81 -10.79 -10.62
CA GLU A 161 -10.95 -10.24 -9.90
C GLU A 161 -10.63 -8.87 -9.29
N LYS A 162 -11.65 -8.17 -8.81
CA LYS A 162 -11.54 -6.88 -8.11
C LYS A 162 -11.23 -7.04 -6.60
N THR A 163 -10.33 -7.96 -6.24
CA THR A 163 -10.13 -8.35 -4.82
C THR A 163 -8.69 -8.26 -4.34
N CYS A 164 -7.71 -8.17 -5.25
CA CYS A 164 -6.28 -8.34 -5.00
C CYS A 164 -5.90 -9.64 -4.26
N LYS A 165 -6.81 -10.61 -4.17
CA LYS A 165 -6.60 -11.92 -3.51
C LYS A 165 -6.32 -13.03 -4.52
N GLY A 166 -5.77 -12.68 -5.67
CA GLY A 166 -5.48 -13.63 -6.74
C GLY A 166 -4.18 -14.40 -6.51
N ASP A 167 -4.00 -15.45 -7.31
CA ASP A 167 -2.82 -16.33 -7.24
C ASP A 167 -1.64 -15.82 -8.07
N PHE A 168 -1.80 -14.72 -8.82
CA PHE A 168 -0.81 -14.17 -9.74
C PHE A 168 0.22 -13.30 -9.01
N ASN A 169 1.06 -13.95 -8.20
CA ASN A 169 2.01 -13.28 -7.34
C ASN A 169 3.43 -13.28 -7.94
N HIS A 170 4.10 -12.13 -7.87
CA HIS A 170 5.45 -11.93 -8.34
C HIS A 170 6.32 -11.46 -7.17
N TYR A 171 7.46 -12.11 -7.00
CA TYR A 171 8.34 -11.89 -5.85
C TYR A 171 9.71 -11.42 -6.32
N TYR A 172 10.39 -10.64 -5.49
CA TYR A 172 11.77 -10.20 -5.72
C TYR A 172 11.94 -9.40 -7.01
N LEU A 173 11.11 -8.37 -7.17
CA LEU A 173 11.11 -7.50 -8.35
C LEU A 173 12.01 -6.27 -8.18
N LYS A 174 12.61 -5.81 -9.30
CA LYS A 174 13.52 -4.64 -9.36
C LYS A 174 13.37 -3.76 -10.60
N THR A 175 12.63 -4.22 -11.61
CA THR A 175 12.52 -3.56 -12.90
C THR A 175 11.05 -3.43 -13.29
N CYS A 176 10.82 -2.72 -14.40
CA CYS A 176 9.55 -2.78 -15.10
C CYS A 176 9.22 -4.23 -15.47
N ASN A 177 7.98 -4.64 -15.21
CA ASN A 177 7.39 -5.90 -15.63
C ASN A 177 6.16 -5.62 -16.49
N SER A 178 5.93 -6.43 -17.52
CA SER A 178 4.75 -6.29 -18.37
C SER A 178 4.28 -7.65 -18.88
N PHE A 179 2.96 -7.82 -18.95
CA PHE A 179 2.30 -9.05 -19.36
C PHE A 179 1.37 -8.83 -20.55
N ALA A 180 1.08 -9.91 -21.27
CA ALA A 180 0.16 -9.90 -22.41
C ALA A 180 -1.31 -9.83 -21.99
N SER A 181 -1.65 -10.32 -20.80
CA SER A 181 -3.00 -10.24 -20.24
C SER A 181 -3.05 -9.15 -19.17
N ALA A 182 -4.20 -8.49 -19.07
CA ALA A 182 -4.45 -7.53 -18.00
C ALA A 182 -4.87 -8.25 -16.72
N TYR A 183 -4.48 -7.66 -15.60
CA TYR A 183 -5.04 -7.95 -14.28
C TYR A 183 -6.11 -6.92 -13.94
N SER A 184 -7.13 -7.32 -13.19
CA SER A 184 -8.24 -6.46 -12.75
C SER A 184 -7.92 -5.69 -11.47
N SER A 185 -6.99 -6.20 -10.66
CA SER A 185 -6.53 -5.53 -9.46
C SER A 185 -5.11 -5.92 -9.06
N THR A 186 -4.49 -5.08 -8.23
CA THR A 186 -3.12 -5.27 -7.77
C THR A 186 -2.87 -4.65 -6.40
N LEU A 187 -1.98 -5.24 -5.62
CA LEU A 187 -1.32 -4.58 -4.48
C LEU A 187 0.16 -4.96 -4.46
N ALA A 188 0.97 -4.19 -3.74
CA ALA A 188 2.39 -4.46 -3.61
C ALA A 188 2.86 -4.42 -2.16
N ASP A 189 3.90 -5.20 -1.87
CA ASP A 189 4.58 -5.27 -0.59
C ASP A 189 5.89 -4.49 -0.64
N ASN A 190 6.06 -3.55 0.28
CA ASN A 190 7.32 -2.93 0.58
C ASN A 190 8.07 -3.75 1.63
N LEU A 191 9.15 -4.42 1.21
CA LEU A 191 9.95 -5.27 2.08
C LEU A 191 11.04 -4.50 2.85
N ASP A 192 11.38 -3.29 2.40
CA ASP A 192 12.40 -2.43 2.99
C ASP A 192 11.88 -1.84 4.32
N ALA A 193 12.75 -1.82 5.33
CA ALA A 193 12.38 -1.38 6.67
C ALA A 193 12.50 0.14 6.88
N ALA A 194 13.12 0.86 5.95
CA ALA A 194 13.43 2.28 6.08
C ALA A 194 12.92 3.13 4.91
N LYS A 195 12.85 2.56 3.70
CA LYS A 195 12.52 3.31 2.48
C LYS A 195 11.06 3.17 2.10
N HIS A 196 10.52 4.24 1.52
CA HIS A 196 9.22 4.19 0.87
C HIS A 196 9.36 3.52 -0.49
N LEU A 197 8.34 2.74 -0.87
CA LEU A 197 8.24 2.14 -2.20
C LEU A 197 7.23 2.94 -3.03
N ARG A 198 7.71 3.51 -4.14
CA ARG A 198 6.88 4.13 -5.16
C ARG A 198 6.43 3.04 -6.12
N TYR A 199 5.19 2.60 -5.97
CA TYR A 199 4.62 1.56 -6.81
C TYR A 199 3.80 2.21 -7.93
N THR A 200 4.27 2.04 -9.17
CA THR A 200 3.62 2.58 -10.36
C THR A 200 3.02 1.46 -11.19
N ILE A 201 1.79 1.67 -11.66
CA ILE A 201 1.03 0.74 -12.48
C ILE A 201 0.55 1.44 -13.76
N TRP A 202 0.51 0.71 -14.86
CA TRP A 202 0.03 1.21 -16.14
C TRP A 202 -1.08 0.30 -16.69
N PRO A 203 -2.14 0.89 -17.27
CA PRO A 203 -3.18 0.15 -17.98
C PRO A 203 -2.75 -0.26 -19.39
N HIS A 204 -1.44 -0.34 -19.66
CA HIS A 204 -0.87 -0.58 -20.98
C HIS A 204 0.34 -1.52 -20.92
N HIS A 205 0.62 -2.20 -22.04
CA HIS A 205 1.84 -2.98 -22.22
C HIS A 205 3.06 -2.06 -22.35
N SER A 206 4.06 -2.21 -21.47
CA SER A 206 5.21 -1.30 -21.24
C SER A 206 4.96 -0.19 -20.21
N CYS A 207 5.94 0.00 -19.32
CA CYS A 207 5.96 1.01 -18.26
C CYS A 207 6.23 2.44 -18.74
N GLU A 208 6.04 2.70 -20.03
CA GLU A 208 6.29 4.01 -20.65
C GLU A 208 5.07 4.53 -21.43
N LYS A 209 3.96 3.78 -21.45
CA LYS A 209 2.77 4.11 -22.26
C LYS A 209 1.78 5.07 -21.58
N GLY A 210 2.24 5.83 -20.59
CA GLY A 210 1.46 6.85 -19.88
C GLY A 210 0.18 6.33 -19.20
N ASN A 211 -0.71 7.23 -18.75
CA ASN A 211 -1.80 6.92 -17.79
C ASN A 211 -1.32 6.16 -16.55
N GLN A 212 -0.07 6.43 -16.17
CA GLN A 212 0.55 5.77 -15.04
C GLN A 212 -0.10 6.26 -13.77
N ARG A 213 -0.38 5.35 -12.84
CA ARG A 213 -0.78 5.67 -11.48
C ARG A 213 0.34 5.27 -10.54
N THR A 214 0.76 6.16 -9.67
CA THR A 214 1.78 5.90 -8.65
C THR A 214 1.18 6.04 -7.25
N ILE A 215 1.48 5.07 -6.41
CA ILE A 215 1.05 5.00 -5.01
C ILE A 215 2.29 4.90 -4.13
N ASN A 216 2.22 5.55 -2.97
CA ASN A 216 3.25 5.46 -1.94
C ASN A 216 2.95 4.29 -1.00
N ILE A 217 3.95 3.44 -0.76
CA ILE A 217 3.84 2.32 0.16
C ILE A 217 4.89 2.50 1.25
N ASN A 218 4.44 2.53 2.49
CA ASN A 218 5.30 2.80 3.64
C ASN A 218 6.31 1.69 3.86
N PRO A 219 7.44 1.99 4.51
CA PRO A 219 8.39 0.97 4.92
C PRO A 219 7.68 -0.18 5.63
N HIS A 220 8.04 -1.40 5.25
CA HIS A 220 7.56 -2.63 5.88
C HIS A 220 6.03 -2.80 5.90
N SER A 221 5.36 -2.38 4.82
CA SER A 221 3.91 -2.48 4.67
C SER A 221 3.48 -2.90 3.27
N SER A 222 2.24 -3.35 3.14
CA SER A 222 1.57 -3.60 1.87
C SER A 222 0.59 -2.47 1.55
N SER A 223 0.46 -2.11 0.27
CA SER A 223 -0.55 -1.14 -0.16
C SER A 223 -1.97 -1.66 0.07
N SER A 224 -2.94 -0.74 0.13
CA SER A 224 -4.34 -1.10 -0.11
C SER A 224 -4.55 -1.64 -1.53
N CYS A 225 -5.60 -2.45 -1.71
CA CYS A 225 -5.94 -3.03 -3.00
C CYS A 225 -6.28 -1.95 -4.03
N GLN A 226 -5.61 -2.00 -5.18
CA GLN A 226 -5.86 -1.12 -6.31
C GLN A 226 -6.69 -1.86 -7.35
N VAL A 227 -7.96 -1.48 -7.47
CA VAL A 227 -8.89 -2.06 -8.46
C VAL A 227 -8.76 -1.28 -9.77
N ARG A 228 -7.72 -1.61 -10.54
CA ARG A 228 -7.42 -0.95 -11.81
C ARG A 228 -6.82 -1.94 -12.81
N THR A 229 -7.26 -1.85 -14.06
CA THR A 229 -6.66 -2.60 -15.17
C THR A 229 -5.15 -2.34 -15.20
N THR A 230 -4.37 -3.41 -15.05
CA THR A 230 -2.92 -3.33 -14.95
C THR A 230 -2.29 -4.34 -15.90
N TYR A 231 -1.46 -3.85 -16.81
CA TYR A 231 -0.66 -4.68 -17.73
C TYR A 231 0.82 -4.61 -17.44
N SER A 232 1.29 -3.52 -16.84
CA SER A 232 2.67 -3.33 -16.47
C SER A 232 2.81 -2.56 -15.16
N TRP A 233 3.92 -2.78 -14.47
CA TRP A 233 4.19 -2.17 -13.18
C TRP A 233 5.69 -2.07 -12.90
N ASN A 234 6.03 -1.18 -11.98
CA ASN A 234 7.38 -0.98 -11.49
C ASN A 234 7.34 -0.46 -10.05
N GLY A 235 8.37 -0.80 -9.28
CA GLY A 235 8.56 -0.37 -7.90
C GLY A 235 9.93 0.28 -7.78
N VAL A 236 9.97 1.50 -7.26
CA VAL A 236 11.22 2.24 -7.03
C VAL A 236 11.29 2.67 -5.58
N TYR A 237 12.37 2.29 -4.90
CA TYR A 237 12.65 2.72 -3.55
C TYR A 237 13.18 4.15 -3.52
N ALA A 238 12.63 4.97 -2.61
CA ALA A 238 13.01 6.36 -2.36
C ALA A 238 13.68 6.54 -1.00
#